data_AF-A0A5M4B4X3-F1
#
_entry.id   AF-A0A5M4B4X3-F1
#
_cell.length_a   1.000
_cell.length_b   1.000
_cell.length_c   1.000
_cell.angle_alpha   90.00
_cell.angle_beta   90.00
_cell.angle_gamma   90.00
#
_symmetry.space_group_name_H-M   'P 1'
#
loop_
_entity.id
_entity.type
_entity.pdbx_description
1 polymer ?
#
loop_
_entity_poly.entity_id
_entity_poly.type
_entity_poly.pdbx_seq_one_letter_code
_entity_poly.pdbx_strand_id
1 'polypeptide(L)'
;MRVFFSYSHDNDNHKNWVLNLANDLKARGFEPILDQTHLKPGKDILHFAESAVESSTYVLMICTPNYALKANNRTFGVGWEVSMITSELFNGADGKFIAILKDGEPEISIPKFMKTKLYIDVRGSKFTTAWNDLCNHMRNNGDSDQIGNLLFEALFKYDKNRIYDQPRLQELKRFTQFIETGKNSDNRWYVLRKDPIKGDLATILFKE
;
A
#
# COMPACT_ATOMS: atom_id res chain seq x y z
N MET A 1 -5.59 -12.14 -13.70
CA MET A 1 -6.13 -11.23 -12.67
C MET A 1 -5.80 -9.80 -13.06
N ARG A 2 -6.81 -8.94 -13.18
CA ARG A 2 -6.66 -7.58 -13.72
C ARG A 2 -6.26 -6.58 -12.64
N VAL A 3 -5.25 -5.77 -12.94
CA VAL A 3 -4.71 -4.75 -12.04
C VAL A 3 -4.64 -3.42 -12.76
N PHE A 4 -5.41 -2.44 -12.30
CA PHE A 4 -5.42 -1.11 -12.91
C PHE A 4 -4.41 -0.19 -12.22
N PHE A 5 -3.60 0.54 -13.01
CA PHE A 5 -2.68 1.55 -12.52
C PHE A 5 -3.31 2.93 -12.63
N SER A 6 -3.62 3.55 -11.50
CA SER A 6 -4.02 4.95 -11.43
C SER A 6 -2.81 5.79 -11.03
N TYR A 7 -2.38 6.67 -11.93
CA TYR A 7 -1.22 7.52 -11.74
C TYR A 7 -1.41 8.85 -12.48
N SER A 8 -0.61 9.87 -12.15
CA SER A 8 -0.58 11.15 -12.84
C SER A 8 0.63 11.18 -13.76
N HIS A 9 0.55 11.81 -14.93
CA HIS A 9 1.74 11.91 -15.78
C HIS A 9 2.56 13.13 -15.38
N ASP A 10 3.25 12.98 -14.24
CA ASP A 10 4.10 14.01 -13.68
C ASP A 10 5.22 14.44 -14.64
N ASN A 11 5.82 13.45 -15.33
CA ASN A 11 6.86 13.61 -16.35
C ASN A 11 7.14 12.25 -17.03
N ASP A 12 7.92 12.26 -18.11
CA ASP A 12 8.23 11.04 -18.88
C ASP A 12 8.99 9.98 -18.06
N ASN A 13 9.85 10.39 -17.12
CA ASN A 13 10.52 9.44 -16.22
C ASN A 13 9.51 8.71 -15.34
N HIS A 14 8.49 9.42 -14.83
CA HIS A 14 7.40 8.82 -14.07
C HIS A 14 6.56 7.88 -14.95
N LYS A 15 6.19 8.29 -16.17
CA LYS A 15 5.42 7.44 -17.11
C LYS A 15 6.16 6.14 -17.42
N ASN A 16 7.46 6.23 -17.73
CA ASN A 16 8.33 5.07 -18.00
C ASN A 16 8.49 4.18 -16.77
N TRP A 17 8.61 4.76 -15.58
CA TRP A 17 8.69 4.00 -14.33
C TRP A 17 7.42 3.17 -14.10
N VAL A 18 6.23 3.78 -14.28
CA VAL A 18 4.94 3.07 -14.16
C VAL A 18 4.82 1.98 -15.21
N LEU A 19 5.24 2.24 -16.45
CA LEU A 19 5.23 1.24 -17.52
C LEU A 19 6.12 0.03 -17.19
N ASN A 20 7.32 0.26 -16.66
CA ASN A 20 8.21 -0.81 -16.23
C ASN A 20 7.60 -1.65 -15.11
N LEU A 21 6.93 -1.00 -14.16
CA LEU A 21 6.23 -1.68 -13.07
C LEU A 21 5.07 -2.56 -13.59
N ALA A 22 4.30 -2.05 -14.55
CA ALA A 22 3.26 -2.82 -15.23
C ALA A 22 3.84 -4.01 -16.00
N ASN A 23 4.97 -3.83 -16.70
CA ASN A 23 5.64 -4.92 -17.40
C ASN A 23 6.15 -6.02 -16.45
N ASP A 24 6.67 -5.65 -15.28
CA ASP A 24 7.04 -6.61 -14.24
C ASP A 24 5.83 -7.39 -13.69
N LEU A 25 4.69 -6.72 -13.42
CA LEU A 25 3.44 -7.42 -13.09
C LEU A 25 3.02 -8.38 -14.19
N LYS A 26 3.11 -7.96 -15.45
CA LYS A 26 2.78 -8.84 -16.58
C LYS A 26 3.66 -10.09 -16.60
N ALA A 27 4.97 -9.93 -16.38
CA ALA A 27 5.92 -11.04 -16.30
C ALA A 27 5.62 -12.00 -15.13
N ARG A 28 4.97 -11.51 -14.07
CA ARG A 28 4.54 -12.28 -12.89
C ARG A 28 3.15 -12.93 -13.04
N GLY A 29 2.51 -12.82 -14.21
CA GLY A 29 1.23 -13.44 -14.54
C GLY A 29 -0.01 -12.59 -14.22
N PHE A 30 0.15 -11.29 -13.93
CA PHE A 30 -0.98 -10.37 -13.79
C PHE A 30 -1.36 -9.74 -15.15
N GLU A 31 -2.55 -9.15 -15.23
CA GLU A 31 -3.03 -8.41 -16.39
C GLU A 31 -3.08 -6.91 -16.06
N PRO A 32 -1.98 -6.17 -16.25
CA PRO A 32 -1.94 -4.74 -15.96
C PRO A 32 -2.75 -3.92 -16.98
N ILE A 33 -3.53 -2.96 -16.48
CA ILE A 33 -4.28 -1.99 -17.27
C ILE A 33 -3.71 -0.61 -16.97
N LEU A 34 -3.33 0.12 -18.02
CA LEU A 34 -2.87 1.50 -17.96
C LEU A 34 -3.24 2.22 -19.26
N ASP A 35 -3.46 3.53 -19.15
CA ASP A 35 -3.85 4.39 -20.26
C ASP A 35 -2.81 4.41 -21.40
N GLN A 36 -1.50 4.39 -21.11
CA GLN A 36 -0.43 4.37 -22.12
C GLN A 36 -0.55 3.20 -23.11
N THR A 37 -1.17 2.09 -22.71
CA THR A 37 -1.27 0.88 -23.55
C THR A 37 -2.70 0.56 -23.99
N HIS A 38 -3.72 1.06 -23.28
CA HIS A 38 -5.13 0.70 -23.51
C HIS A 38 -6.00 1.86 -24.00
N LEU A 39 -5.58 3.12 -23.76
CA LEU A 39 -6.33 4.29 -24.21
C LEU A 39 -5.89 4.67 -25.63
N LYS A 40 -6.85 4.92 -26.52
CA LYS A 40 -6.63 5.32 -27.91
C LYS A 40 -7.15 6.75 -28.15
N PRO A 41 -6.59 7.51 -29.10
CA PRO A 41 -7.13 8.80 -29.48
C PRO A 41 -8.63 8.72 -29.82
N GLY A 42 -9.41 9.69 -29.33
CA GLY A 42 -10.87 9.72 -29.50
C GLY A 42 -11.68 8.87 -28.52
N LYS A 43 -11.04 8.18 -27.56
CA LYS A 43 -11.73 7.52 -26.45
C LYS A 43 -11.97 8.50 -25.29
N ASP A 44 -13.12 8.33 -24.64
CA ASP A 44 -13.44 9.04 -23.41
C ASP A 44 -12.57 8.50 -22.26
N ILE A 45 -11.76 9.41 -21.68
CA ILE A 45 -10.80 9.11 -20.61
C ILE A 45 -11.52 8.70 -19.33
N LEU A 46 -12.64 9.36 -19.02
CA LEU A 46 -13.41 9.10 -17.82
C LEU A 46 -14.09 7.73 -17.92
N HIS A 47 -14.72 7.44 -19.06
CA HIS A 47 -15.32 6.13 -19.29
C HIS A 47 -14.30 4.98 -19.24
N PHE A 48 -13.10 5.20 -19.79
CA PHE A 48 -12.00 4.23 -19.67
C PHE A 48 -11.60 4.00 -18.21
N ALA A 49 -11.46 5.08 -17.43
CA ALA A 49 -11.14 5.01 -16.01
C ALA A 49 -12.17 4.20 -15.22
N GLU A 50 -13.44 4.54 -15.36
CA GLU A 50 -14.55 3.86 -14.67
C GLU A 50 -14.59 2.37 -15.03
N SER A 51 -14.48 2.05 -16.32
CA SER A 51 -14.46 0.66 -16.80
C SER A 51 -13.24 -0.12 -16.29
N ALA A 52 -12.07 0.52 -16.22
CA ALA A 52 -10.85 -0.10 -15.69
C ALA A 52 -10.97 -0.33 -14.18
N VAL A 53 -11.50 0.65 -13.43
CA VAL A 53 -11.78 0.48 -12.00
C VAL A 53 -12.77 -0.65 -11.78
N GLU A 54 -13.89 -0.68 -12.50
CA GLU A 54 -14.92 -1.71 -12.35
C GLU A 54 -14.37 -3.11 -12.63
N SER A 55 -13.69 -3.29 -13.76
CA SER A 55 -13.23 -4.60 -14.24
C SER A 55 -11.95 -5.13 -13.59
N SER A 56 -11.25 -4.31 -12.78
CA SER A 56 -10.03 -4.74 -12.08
C SER A 56 -10.31 -5.34 -10.70
N THR A 57 -9.51 -6.32 -10.32
CA THR A 57 -9.49 -6.89 -8.97
C THR A 57 -8.80 -5.94 -8.00
N TYR A 58 -7.67 -5.37 -8.42
CA TYR A 58 -6.91 -4.39 -7.66
C TYR A 58 -6.70 -3.11 -8.46
N VAL A 59 -6.65 -2.00 -7.76
CA VAL A 59 -6.35 -0.67 -8.30
C VAL A 59 -5.16 -0.11 -7.55
N LEU A 60 -4.02 -0.05 -8.22
CA LEU A 60 -2.77 0.49 -7.68
C LEU A 60 -2.72 2.00 -7.92
N MET A 61 -2.76 2.77 -6.84
CA MET A 61 -2.68 4.23 -6.87
C MET A 61 -1.23 4.67 -6.69
N ILE A 62 -0.58 5.10 -7.77
CA ILE A 62 0.81 5.54 -7.74
C ILE A 62 0.87 6.96 -7.17
N CYS A 63 1.17 7.03 -5.88
CA CYS A 63 1.10 8.22 -5.06
C CYS A 63 2.39 9.04 -5.16
N THR A 64 2.25 10.27 -5.64
CA THR A 64 3.24 11.36 -5.66
C THR A 64 2.57 12.64 -5.14
N PRO A 65 3.32 13.71 -4.82
CA PRO A 65 2.71 14.98 -4.41
C PRO A 65 1.73 15.53 -5.46
N ASN A 66 2.07 15.39 -6.74
CA ASN A 66 1.22 15.83 -7.84
C ASN A 66 -0.05 14.98 -7.97
N TYR A 67 0.09 13.64 -7.82
CA TYR A 67 -1.07 12.75 -7.83
C TYR A 67 -2.08 13.12 -6.74
N ALA A 68 -1.62 13.30 -5.49
CA ALA A 68 -2.48 13.67 -4.38
C ALA A 68 -3.07 15.07 -4.54
N LEU A 69 -2.32 16.04 -5.07
CA LEU A 69 -2.85 17.37 -5.39
C LEU A 69 -4.03 17.27 -6.35
N LYS A 70 -3.88 16.55 -7.46
CA LYS A 70 -4.94 16.34 -8.46
C LYS A 70 -6.15 15.60 -7.85
N ALA A 71 -5.91 14.51 -7.12
CA ALA A 71 -6.94 13.69 -6.48
C ALA A 71 -7.75 14.44 -5.42
N ASN A 72 -7.10 15.31 -4.64
CA ASN A 72 -7.76 16.06 -3.57
C ASN A 72 -8.55 17.27 -4.09
N ASN A 73 -8.07 17.94 -5.14
CA ASN A 73 -8.64 19.21 -5.58
C ASN A 73 -9.72 19.07 -6.66
N ARG A 74 -10.02 17.84 -7.11
CA ARG A 74 -10.97 17.59 -8.21
C ARG A 74 -10.74 18.54 -9.39
N THR A 75 -9.48 18.89 -9.67
CA THR A 75 -9.15 19.84 -10.74
C THR A 75 -9.39 19.17 -12.08
N PHE A 76 -10.62 19.26 -12.56
CA PHE A 76 -11.02 19.03 -13.93
C PHE A 76 -10.89 20.36 -14.68
N GLY A 77 -9.84 20.51 -15.48
CA GLY A 77 -9.64 21.77 -16.19
C GLY A 77 -8.48 21.70 -17.18
N VAL A 78 -8.85 21.58 -18.47
CA VAL A 78 -8.10 21.95 -19.68
C VAL A 78 -6.62 21.54 -19.67
N GLY A 79 -6.33 20.38 -20.25
CA GLY A 79 -4.97 19.94 -20.56
C GLY A 79 -4.45 18.88 -19.58
N TRP A 80 -4.69 17.62 -19.96
CA TRP A 80 -3.98 16.43 -19.50
C TRP A 80 -4.13 16.02 -18.01
N GLU A 81 -4.80 14.86 -17.91
CA GLU A 81 -4.75 13.88 -16.82
C GLU A 81 -5.57 14.19 -15.59
N VAL A 82 -6.81 13.69 -15.69
CA VAL A 82 -7.66 13.32 -14.56
C VAL A 82 -6.84 12.45 -13.61
N SER A 83 -6.78 12.80 -12.32
CA SER A 83 -6.53 11.79 -11.29
C SER A 83 -7.75 10.86 -11.28
N MET A 84 -7.62 9.73 -11.97
CA MET A 84 -8.74 8.89 -12.43
C MET A 84 -9.62 8.26 -11.34
N ILE A 85 -9.26 8.41 -10.06
CA ILE A 85 -10.04 7.87 -8.93
C ILE A 85 -10.50 9.03 -8.08
N THR A 86 -11.79 9.32 -8.15
CA THR A 86 -12.46 10.22 -7.22
C THR A 86 -12.80 9.47 -5.93
N SER A 87 -13.03 10.22 -4.85
CA SER A 87 -13.58 9.66 -3.61
C SER A 87 -14.91 8.91 -3.81
N GLU A 88 -15.64 9.22 -4.90
CA GLU A 88 -16.90 8.59 -5.26
C GLU A 88 -16.70 7.17 -5.83
N LEU A 89 -15.66 6.97 -6.64
CA LEU A 89 -15.25 5.65 -7.14
C LEU A 89 -14.63 4.75 -6.05
N PHE A 90 -14.18 5.36 -4.95
CA PHE A 90 -13.59 4.65 -3.81
C PHE A 90 -14.64 4.01 -2.87
N ASN A 91 -15.88 4.50 -2.87
CA ASN A 91 -16.88 4.07 -1.90
C ASN A 91 -17.24 2.58 -2.04
N GLY A 92 -17.00 1.81 -0.98
CA GLY A 92 -17.55 0.46 -0.78
C GLY A 92 -16.64 -0.73 -1.13
N ALA A 93 -15.45 -0.52 -1.70
CA ALA A 93 -14.55 -1.61 -2.09
C ALA A 93 -13.32 -1.70 -1.16
N ASP A 94 -13.47 -2.34 0.00
CA ASP A 94 -12.34 -2.60 0.89
C ASP A 94 -11.35 -3.60 0.25
N GLY A 95 -10.05 -3.35 0.40
CA GLY A 95 -8.99 -4.19 -0.18
C GLY A 95 -8.73 -4.03 -1.69
N LYS A 96 -9.62 -3.39 -2.46
CA LYS A 96 -9.44 -3.18 -3.91
C LYS A 96 -8.43 -2.09 -4.25
N PHE A 97 -8.49 -0.97 -3.54
CA PHE A 97 -7.62 0.19 -3.78
C PHE A 97 -6.37 0.13 -2.89
N ILE A 98 -5.18 0.16 -3.51
CA ILE A 98 -3.91 0.05 -2.81
C ILE A 98 -3.06 1.28 -3.14
N ALA A 99 -2.71 2.06 -2.13
CA ALA A 99 -1.82 3.20 -2.28
C ALA A 99 -0.35 2.75 -2.38
N ILE A 100 0.37 3.22 -3.40
CA ILE A 100 1.78 2.94 -3.66
C ILE A 100 2.55 4.25 -3.57
N LEU A 101 3.26 4.48 -2.46
CA LEU A 101 4.04 5.70 -2.28
C LEU A 101 5.32 5.62 -3.13
N LYS A 102 5.33 6.36 -4.24
CA LYS A 102 6.44 6.39 -5.21
C LYS A 102 7.42 7.54 -4.96
N ASP A 103 6.92 8.68 -4.51
CA ASP A 103 7.72 9.89 -4.31
C ASP A 103 7.07 10.84 -3.28
N GLY A 104 7.86 11.74 -2.70
CA GLY A 104 7.45 12.68 -1.67
C GLY A 104 7.08 12.03 -0.33
N GLU A 105 6.59 12.82 0.61
CA GLU A 105 6.18 12.35 1.94
C GLU A 105 4.73 11.85 1.98
N PRO A 106 4.40 10.81 2.77
CA PRO A 106 3.05 10.25 2.85
C PRO A 106 1.95 11.29 3.05
N GLU A 107 2.20 12.32 3.85
CA GLU A 107 1.24 13.34 4.25
C GLU A 107 0.75 14.19 3.07
N ILE A 108 1.62 14.38 2.08
CA ILE A 108 1.37 15.21 0.89
C ILE A 108 1.17 14.39 -0.38
N SER A 109 1.67 13.15 -0.42
CA SER A 109 1.61 12.28 -1.60
C SER A 109 0.44 11.30 -1.60
N ILE A 110 -0.17 11.03 -0.45
CA ILE A 110 -1.34 10.14 -0.33
C ILE A 110 -2.63 10.98 -0.32
N PRO A 111 -3.61 10.71 -1.20
CA PRO A 111 -4.89 11.41 -1.20
C PRO A 111 -5.60 11.33 0.16
N LYS A 112 -6.35 12.38 0.52
CA LYS A 112 -7.02 12.50 1.83
C LYS A 112 -7.91 11.30 2.15
N PHE A 113 -8.63 10.78 1.16
CA PHE A 113 -9.53 9.64 1.31
C PHE A 113 -8.81 8.29 1.53
N MET A 114 -7.51 8.20 1.26
CA MET A 114 -6.68 7.01 1.50
C MET A 114 -5.85 7.08 2.78
N LYS A 115 -5.84 8.21 3.50
CA LYS A 115 -4.94 8.39 4.66
C LYS A 115 -5.16 7.39 5.80
N THR A 116 -6.34 6.80 5.90
CA THR A 116 -6.67 5.79 6.91
C THR A 116 -6.42 4.36 6.45
N LYS A 117 -6.01 4.15 5.19
CA LYS A 117 -5.72 2.85 4.60
C LYS A 117 -4.22 2.59 4.62
N LEU A 118 -3.84 1.31 4.66
CA LEU A 118 -2.44 0.91 4.50
C LEU A 118 -1.95 1.28 3.10
N TYR A 119 -0.66 1.64 3.01
CA TYR A 119 0.02 1.92 1.76
C TYR A 119 1.33 1.17 1.69
N ILE A 120 1.82 0.94 0.48
CA ILE A 120 3.10 0.30 0.22
C ILE A 120 4.12 1.39 -0.13
N ASP A 121 5.19 1.49 0.66
CA ASP A 121 6.31 2.39 0.40
C ASP A 121 7.34 1.71 -0.49
N VAL A 122 7.44 2.16 -1.75
CA VAL A 122 8.36 1.60 -2.75
C VAL A 122 9.54 2.54 -3.01
N ARG A 123 9.77 3.55 -2.16
CA ARG A 123 10.90 4.48 -2.31
C ARG A 123 12.22 3.83 -1.90
N GLY A 124 13.29 4.20 -2.57
CA GLY A 124 14.67 3.86 -2.21
C GLY A 124 14.95 2.35 -2.16
N SER A 125 15.76 1.92 -1.19
CA SER A 125 16.24 0.54 -1.07
C SER A 125 15.15 -0.49 -0.73
N LYS A 126 13.96 -0.03 -0.33
CA LYS A 126 12.83 -0.90 0.05
C LYS A 126 12.02 -1.41 -1.13
N PHE A 127 12.25 -0.86 -2.34
CA PHE A 127 11.45 -1.14 -3.53
C PHE A 127 11.21 -2.64 -3.76
N THR A 128 12.29 -3.43 -3.86
CA THR A 128 12.20 -4.84 -4.24
C THR A 128 11.39 -5.66 -3.25
N THR A 129 11.63 -5.50 -1.95
CA THR A 129 10.92 -6.24 -0.90
C THR A 129 9.44 -5.84 -0.87
N ALA A 130 9.16 -4.54 -0.77
CA ALA A 130 7.79 -4.03 -0.70
C ALA A 130 6.95 -4.42 -1.93
N TRP A 131 7.57 -4.39 -3.11
CA TRP A 131 6.92 -4.77 -4.36
C TRP A 131 6.63 -6.28 -4.44
N ASN A 132 7.57 -7.12 -4.00
CA ASN A 132 7.37 -8.56 -3.93
C ASN A 132 6.25 -8.94 -2.96
N ASP A 133 6.22 -8.31 -1.78
CA ASP A 133 5.18 -8.54 -0.79
C ASP A 133 3.80 -8.17 -1.33
N LEU A 134 3.68 -7.02 -2.00
CA LEU A 134 2.44 -6.63 -2.66
C LEU A 134 2.00 -7.65 -3.72
N CYS A 135 2.92 -8.12 -4.56
CA CYS A 135 2.62 -9.14 -5.57
C CYS A 135 2.10 -10.44 -4.94
N ASN A 136 2.72 -10.87 -3.83
CA ASN A 136 2.31 -12.06 -3.11
C ASN A 136 0.94 -11.88 -2.44
N HIS A 137 0.71 -10.73 -1.81
CA HIS A 137 -0.58 -10.36 -1.24
C HIS A 137 -1.70 -10.40 -2.30
N MET A 138 -1.49 -9.75 -3.45
CA MET A 138 -2.47 -9.74 -4.54
C MET A 138 -2.75 -11.15 -5.04
N ARG A 139 -1.71 -12.00 -5.20
CA ARG A 139 -1.86 -13.38 -5.67
C ARG A 139 -2.65 -14.27 -4.70
N ASN A 140 -2.51 -14.04 -3.40
CA ASN A 140 -3.15 -14.82 -2.36
C ASN A 140 -4.54 -14.26 -1.97
N ASN A 141 -5.15 -13.36 -2.76
CA ASN A 141 -6.44 -12.72 -2.44
C ASN A 141 -6.50 -12.07 -1.04
N GLY A 142 -5.36 -11.64 -0.50
CA GLY A 142 -5.30 -11.07 0.85
C GLY A 142 -5.36 -12.08 2.00
N ASP A 143 -5.32 -13.40 1.75
CA ASP A 143 -5.28 -14.45 2.81
C ASP A 143 -3.91 -14.56 3.53
N SER A 144 -2.99 -13.61 3.35
CA SER A 144 -1.67 -13.72 3.99
C SER A 144 -1.65 -13.06 5.37
N ASP A 145 -1.14 -13.82 6.35
CA ASP A 145 -0.66 -13.37 7.68
C ASP A 145 0.28 -12.13 7.62
N GLN A 146 0.68 -11.67 6.42
CA GLN A 146 1.41 -10.42 6.19
C GLN A 146 0.57 -9.16 6.48
N ILE A 147 -0.76 -9.19 6.33
CA ILE A 147 -1.62 -8.05 6.72
C ILE A 147 -1.51 -7.82 8.23
N GLY A 148 -1.42 -8.89 9.04
CA GLY A 148 -1.20 -8.78 10.49
C GLY A 148 0.07 -8.01 10.82
N ASN A 149 1.15 -8.24 10.06
CA ASN A 149 2.43 -7.54 10.24
C ASN A 149 2.37 -6.08 9.75
N LEU A 150 1.77 -5.81 8.60
CA LEU A 150 1.61 -4.44 8.06
C LEU A 150 0.67 -3.58 8.93
N LEU A 151 -0.43 -4.18 9.40
CA LEU A 151 -1.36 -3.55 10.34
C LEU A 151 -0.67 -3.29 11.68
N PHE A 152 0.11 -4.25 12.18
CA PHE A 152 0.88 -4.06 13.40
C PHE A 152 1.90 -2.93 13.24
N GLU A 153 2.69 -2.87 12.18
CA GLU A 153 3.66 -1.78 11.98
C GLU A 153 3.00 -0.42 11.80
N ALA A 154 1.82 -0.37 11.18
CA ALA A 154 1.04 0.87 11.03
C ALA A 154 0.41 1.34 12.35
N LEU A 155 -0.20 0.43 13.13
CA LEU A 155 -0.82 0.72 14.43
C LEU A 155 0.23 0.92 15.54
N PHE A 156 1.35 0.21 15.43
CA PHE A 156 2.43 0.08 16.41
C PHE A 156 3.78 0.42 15.78
N LYS A 157 3.87 1.57 15.10
CA LYS A 157 5.15 2.12 14.61
C LYS A 157 6.24 1.95 15.67
N TYR A 158 7.40 1.44 15.24
CA TYR A 158 8.56 1.24 16.10
C TYR A 158 8.88 2.54 16.85
N ASP A 159 8.74 2.47 18.17
CA ASP A 159 9.08 3.54 19.09
C ASP A 159 9.87 2.89 20.22
N LYS A 160 11.14 3.28 20.31
CA LYS A 160 12.12 2.79 21.29
C LYS A 160 11.68 2.98 22.74
N ASN A 161 10.66 3.80 22.99
CA ASN A 161 10.14 4.13 24.31
C ASN A 161 8.70 3.64 24.55
N ARG A 162 8.09 2.89 23.62
CA ARG A 162 6.65 2.56 23.66
C ARG A 162 6.37 1.31 24.51
N ILE A 163 5.55 1.48 25.53
CA ILE A 163 5.23 0.48 26.56
C ILE A 163 3.81 -0.04 26.35
N TYR A 164 3.58 -1.36 26.45
CA TYR A 164 2.25 -1.98 26.30
C TYR A 164 1.79 -2.66 27.59
N ASP A 165 0.55 -2.39 28.02
CA ASP A 165 -0.06 -3.02 29.21
C ASP A 165 -0.64 -4.41 28.90
N GLN A 166 -0.76 -5.26 29.93
CA GLN A 166 -1.27 -6.63 29.86
C GLN A 166 -2.61 -6.82 29.10
N PRO A 167 -3.61 -5.91 29.21
CA PRO A 167 -4.86 -6.03 28.46
C PRO A 167 -4.66 -6.01 26.93
N ARG A 168 -3.67 -5.24 26.45
CA ARG A 168 -3.39 -5.12 25.02
C ARG A 168 -2.66 -6.34 24.46
N LEU A 169 -2.04 -7.18 25.31
CA LEU A 169 -1.39 -8.42 24.86
C LEU A 169 -2.38 -9.41 24.24
N GLN A 170 -3.62 -9.47 24.71
CA GLN A 170 -4.64 -10.35 24.11
C GLN A 170 -5.06 -9.89 22.71
N GLU A 171 -5.13 -8.57 22.50
CA GLU A 171 -5.41 -7.99 21.19
C GLU A 171 -4.24 -8.26 20.24
N LEU A 172 -3.01 -8.03 20.69
CA LEU A 172 -1.80 -8.36 19.93
C LEU A 172 -1.74 -9.85 19.55
N LYS A 173 -2.18 -10.74 20.44
CA LYS A 173 -2.28 -12.19 20.21
C LYS A 173 -3.13 -12.60 19.00
N ARG A 174 -4.04 -11.74 18.56
CA ARG A 174 -4.93 -12.00 17.42
C ARG A 174 -4.30 -11.67 16.07
N PHE A 175 -3.21 -10.90 16.03
CA PHE A 175 -2.68 -10.33 14.79
C PHE A 175 -1.28 -10.86 14.39
N THR A 176 -0.65 -11.74 15.17
CA THR A 176 0.70 -12.26 14.86
C THR A 176 1.00 -13.64 15.50
N GLN A 177 1.97 -14.40 14.96
CA GLN A 177 2.50 -15.62 15.57
C GLN A 177 3.67 -15.28 16.51
N PHE A 178 3.50 -15.60 17.79
CA PHE A 178 4.51 -15.35 18.83
C PHE A 178 5.49 -16.52 18.93
N ILE A 179 6.76 -16.23 19.23
CA ILE A 179 7.71 -17.29 19.63
C ILE A 179 7.60 -17.54 21.14
N GLU A 180 7.55 -16.48 21.95
CA GLU A 180 7.55 -16.61 23.42
C GLU A 180 6.87 -15.43 24.11
N THR A 181 6.23 -15.68 25.26
CA THR A 181 5.76 -14.63 26.17
C THR A 181 6.06 -15.05 27.60
N GLY A 182 6.57 -14.15 28.43
CA GLY A 182 6.91 -14.47 29.80
C GLY A 182 7.06 -13.22 30.66
N LYS A 183 7.61 -13.40 31.87
CA LYS A 183 7.98 -12.29 32.74
C LYS A 183 9.48 -12.33 33.03
N ASN A 184 10.12 -11.16 33.08
CA ASN A 184 11.52 -11.06 33.49
C ASN A 184 11.67 -11.21 35.02
N SER A 185 12.91 -11.13 35.52
CA SER A 185 13.25 -11.14 36.96
C SER A 185 12.52 -10.08 37.80
N ASP A 186 12.06 -9.00 37.16
CA ASP A 186 11.34 -7.89 37.78
C ASP A 186 9.82 -8.01 37.63
N ASN A 187 9.31 -9.20 37.27
CA ASN A 187 7.89 -9.52 37.09
C ASN A 187 7.22 -8.74 35.93
N ARG A 188 8.00 -8.25 34.96
CA ARG A 188 7.51 -7.48 33.80
C ARG A 188 7.26 -8.37 32.59
N TRP A 189 6.12 -8.17 31.94
CA TRP A 189 5.75 -8.95 30.77
C TRP A 189 6.61 -8.62 29.55
N TYR A 190 7.12 -9.65 28.87
CA TYR A 190 7.80 -9.55 27.59
C TYR A 190 7.15 -10.42 26.53
N VAL A 191 7.46 -10.09 25.28
CA VAL A 191 7.00 -10.78 24.09
C VAL A 191 8.18 -10.90 23.13
N LEU A 192 8.47 -12.12 22.67
CA LEU A 192 9.43 -12.39 21.62
C LEU A 192 8.70 -12.81 20.35
N ARG A 193 9.05 -12.16 19.24
CA ARG A 193 8.57 -12.52 17.90
C ARG A 193 9.76 -12.75 16.97
N LYS A 194 9.56 -13.60 15.97
CA LYS A 194 10.49 -13.77 14.86
C LYS A 194 10.16 -12.72 13.83
N ASP A 195 11.12 -11.94 13.40
CA ASP A 195 10.98 -11.18 12.17
C ASP A 195 10.89 -12.17 11.00
N PRO A 196 9.77 -12.25 10.29
CA PRO A 196 9.60 -13.23 9.22
C PRO A 196 10.39 -12.85 7.96
N ILE A 197 10.87 -11.61 7.85
CA ILE A 197 11.61 -11.10 6.68
C ILE A 197 13.11 -11.17 6.92
N LYS A 198 13.57 -10.84 8.13
CA LYS A 198 15.01 -10.82 8.48
C LYS A 198 15.48 -12.11 9.13
N GLY A 199 14.58 -12.95 9.63
CA GLY A 199 14.91 -14.19 10.36
C GLY A 199 15.41 -13.96 11.79
N ASP A 200 15.71 -12.71 12.16
CA ASP A 200 16.14 -12.29 13.49
C ASP A 200 14.97 -12.15 14.48
N LEU A 201 15.25 -12.23 15.78
CA LEU A 201 14.27 -11.90 16.82
C LEU A 201 14.08 -10.38 16.86
N ALA A 202 12.97 -9.86 16.36
CA ALA A 202 12.70 -8.43 16.39
C ALA A 202 11.68 -8.06 17.47
N THR A 203 12.14 -7.21 18.38
CA THR A 203 11.42 -6.44 19.41
C THR A 203 11.45 -7.04 20.80
N ILE A 204 12.31 -6.44 21.62
CA ILE A 204 12.33 -6.45 23.08
C ILE A 204 11.97 -5.02 23.49
N LEU A 205 11.01 -4.82 24.40
CA LEU A 205 10.87 -3.54 25.10
C LEU A 205 10.55 -3.77 26.58
N PHE A 206 11.40 -3.18 27.42
CA PHE A 206 11.27 -3.06 28.87
C PHE A 206 10.64 -1.70 29.23
N LYS A 207 10.10 -1.56 30.44
CA LYS A 207 10.09 -0.29 31.19
C LYS A 207 10.96 -0.48 32.45
N GLU A 208 11.54 0.60 32.96
CA GLU A 208 12.08 0.78 34.33
C GLU A 208 11.08 0.52 35.46
#